data_AF-A0A4Y3WFL9-F1
#
_entry.id   AF-A0A4Y3WFL9-F1
#
_cell.length_a   1.000
_cell.length_b   1.000
_cell.length_c   1.000
_cell.angle_alpha   90.00
_cell.angle_beta   90.00
_cell.angle_gamma   90.00
#
_symmetry.space_group_name_H-M   'P 1'
#
loop_
_entity.id
_entity.type
_entity.pdbx_description
1 polymer ?
#
loop_
_entity_poly.entity_id
_entity_poly.type
_entity_poly.pdbx_seq_one_letter_code
_entity_poly.pdbx_strand_id
1 'polypeptide(L)' 'MADEEDKTIVEQGPSIGEYRRESIPEYIIDSSGARFDFDRIALEGDGGLEPSQLARNECLIAPGLIYRRASS' A
#
# COMPACT_ATOMS: atom_id res chain seq x y z
N MET A 1 -18.10 6.70 16.42
CA MET A 1 -17.98 5.37 15.82
C MET A 1 -17.25 5.62 14.52
N ALA A 2 -15.92 5.52 14.52
CA ALA A 2 -15.16 5.67 13.28
C ALA A 2 -15.07 4.26 12.72
N ASP A 3 -15.74 4.06 11.60
CA ASP A 3 -15.67 2.86 10.78
C ASP A 3 -14.20 2.66 10.39
N GLU A 4 -13.49 1.88 11.19
CA GLU A 4 -12.16 1.40 10.88
C GLU A 4 -12.37 0.38 9.75
N GLU A 5 -12.48 0.90 8.53
CA GLU A 5 -12.66 0.14 7.30
C GLU A 5 -11.56 -0.93 7.30
N ASP A 6 -11.97 -2.20 7.42
CA ASP A 6 -11.09 -3.33 7.62
C ASP A 6 -10.28 -3.54 6.33
N LYS A 7 -9.14 -2.84 6.22
CA LYS A 7 -8.19 -2.92 5.09
C LYS A 7 -7.37 -4.21 5.15
N THR A 8 -7.98 -5.31 5.55
CA THR A 8 -7.34 -6.63 5.52
C THR A 8 -7.11 -7.01 4.07
N ILE A 9 -5.86 -7.33 3.74
CA ILE A 9 -5.50 -7.78 2.39
C ILE A 9 -5.90 -9.24 2.24
N VAL A 10 -6.78 -9.52 1.28
CA VAL A 10 -7.30 -10.86 0.99
C VAL A 10 -6.64 -11.49 -0.24
N GLU A 11 -6.11 -10.67 -1.15
CA GLU A 11 -5.37 -11.15 -2.32
C GLU A 11 -4.15 -10.27 -2.59
N GLN A 12 -3.08 -10.89 -3.08
CA GLN A 12 -1.86 -10.22 -3.53
C GLN A 12 -1.50 -10.72 -4.93
N GLY A 13 -1.12 -9.80 -5.80
CA GLY A 13 -0.63 -10.08 -7.15
C GLY A 13 0.79 -10.63 -7.18
N PRO A 14 1.36 -10.85 -8.38
CA PRO A 14 2.73 -11.34 -8.53
C PRO A 14 3.72 -10.35 -7.91
N SER A 15 4.79 -10.89 -7.32
CA SER A 15 5.87 -10.06 -6.78
C SER A 15 6.71 -9.48 -7.92
N ILE A 16 6.78 -8.16 -8.00
CA ILE A 16 7.58 -7.42 -9.01
C ILE A 16 8.97 -7.04 -8.50
N GLY A 17 9.23 -7.24 -7.20
CA GLY A 17 10.51 -6.96 -6.57
C GLY A 17 10.53 -7.36 -5.10
N GLU A 18 11.60 -6.98 -4.42
CA GLU A 18 11.77 -7.16 -2.98
C GLU A 18 12.24 -5.83 -2.37
N TYR A 19 11.61 -5.41 -1.28
CA TYR A 19 12.02 -4.26 -0.48
C TYR A 19 12.11 -4.69 0.97
N ARG A 20 13.25 -4.41 1.62
CA ARG A 20 13.48 -4.77 3.04
C ARG A 20 13.28 -6.26 3.38
N ARG A 21 13.56 -7.16 2.43
CA ARG A 21 13.29 -8.61 2.54
C ARG A 21 11.80 -8.98 2.52
N GLU A 22 10.93 -8.05 2.16
CA GLU A 22 9.53 -8.31 1.87
C GLU A 22 9.31 -8.22 0.36
N SER A 23 8.55 -9.17 -0.19
CA SER A 23 8.18 -9.12 -1.60
C SER A 23 7.24 -7.95 -1.85
N ILE A 24 7.43 -7.25 -2.96
CA ILE A 24 6.56 -6.15 -3.40
C ILE A 24 5.54 -6.74 -4.37
N PRO A 25 4.30 -7.01 -3.94
CA PRO A 25 3.25 -7.42 -4.87
C PRO A 25 2.89 -6.26 -5.81
N GLU A 26 2.71 -6.57 -7.09
CA GLU A 26 2.30 -5.62 -8.14
C GLU A 26 0.99 -4.92 -7.80
N TYR A 27 0.06 -5.67 -7.23
CA TYR A 27 -1.23 -5.18 -6.77
C TYR A 27 -1.67 -5.98 -5.55
N ILE A 28 -2.63 -5.45 -4.83
CA ILE A 28 -3.27 -6.08 -3.67
C ILE A 28 -4.77 -5.80 -3.74
N ILE A 29 -5.57 -6.69 -3.16
CA ILE A 29 -7.02 -6.52 -3.03
C ILE A 29 -7.39 -6.61 -1.56
N ASP A 30 -8.12 -5.62 -1.07
CA ASP A 30 -8.64 -5.61 0.30
C ASP A 30 -9.92 -6.45 0.43
N SER A 31 -10.36 -6.68 1.66
CA SER A 31 -11.56 -7.45 2.00
C SER A 31 -12.85 -6.92 1.35
N SER A 32 -12.89 -5.62 1.02
CA SER A 32 -13.98 -4.95 0.30
C SER A 32 -13.94 -5.20 -1.20
N GLY A 33 -12.88 -5.82 -1.72
CA GLY A 33 -12.66 -6.06 -3.15
C GLY A 33 -12.06 -4.87 -3.89
N ALA A 34 -11.56 -3.83 -3.22
CA ALA A 34 -10.87 -2.74 -3.90
C ALA A 34 -9.43 -3.15 -4.24
N ARG A 35 -9.06 -2.98 -5.50
CA ARG A 35 -7.71 -3.21 -5.99
C ARG A 35 -6.86 -1.96 -5.76
N PHE A 36 -5.67 -2.17 -5.22
CA PHE A 36 -4.64 -1.15 -5.12
C PHE A 36 -3.39 -1.63 -5.86
N ASP A 37 -2.93 -0.84 -6.81
CA ASP A 37 -1.70 -1.12 -7.55
C ASP A 37 -0.52 -0.45 -6.85
N PHE A 38 0.63 -1.09 -6.89
CA PHE A 38 1.86 -0.52 -6.37
C PHE A 38 2.22 0.74 -7.17
N ASP A 39 2.43 1.85 -6.47
CA ASP A 39 2.86 3.10 -7.09
C ASP A 39 4.36 3.34 -6.84
N ARG A 40 4.77 3.33 -5.56
CA ARG A 40 6.14 3.64 -5.16
C ARG A 40 6.46 3.18 -3.74
N ILE A 41 7.75 3.15 -3.45
CA ILE A 41 8.26 2.95 -2.09
C ILE A 41 8.32 4.30 -1.40
N ALA A 42 7.78 4.40 -0.20
CA ALA A 42 7.93 5.58 0.64
C ALA A 42 9.41 5.76 1.02
N LEU A 43 9.90 6.98 0.91
CA LEU A 43 11.28 7.28 1.32
C LEU A 43 11.28 7.52 2.82
N GLU A 44 12.01 6.71 3.55
CA GLU A 44 12.25 6.99 4.97
C GLU A 44 13.23 8.15 5.09
N GLY A 45 12.78 9.22 5.76
CA GLY A 45 13.67 10.26 6.25
C GLY A 45 14.30 9.88 7.58
N ASP A 46 15.08 10.82 8.13
CA ASP A 46 15.74 10.77 9.43
C ASP A 46 14.69 10.78 10.58
N GLY A 47 13.91 9.71 10.72
CA GLY A 47 12.84 9.62 11.71
C GLY A 47 11.61 8.78 11.33
N GLY A 48 11.56 8.24 10.11
CA GLY A 48 10.49 7.32 9.69
C GLY A 48 9.82 7.70 8.37
N LEU A 49 8.69 7.06 8.11
CA LEU A 49 7.84 7.30 6.93
C LEU A 49 7.10 8.63 7.12
N GLU A 50 7.44 9.64 6.33
CA GLU A 50 6.73 10.92 6.40
C GLU A 50 5.33 10.79 5.77
N PRO A 51 4.24 10.99 6.54
CA PRO A 51 2.87 10.91 6.00
C PRO A 51 2.60 11.99 4.94
N SER A 52 3.43 13.03 4.86
CA SER A 52 3.44 14.03 3.80
C SER A 52 3.66 13.45 2.40
N GLN A 53 4.18 12.22 2.29
CA GLN A 53 4.38 11.51 1.03
C GLN A 53 3.12 10.84 0.49
N LEU A 54 2.08 10.69 1.33
CA LEU A 54 0.79 10.15 0.92
C LEU A 54 -0.08 11.25 0.34
N ALA A 55 -0.33 11.18 -0.97
CA ALA A 55 -1.38 11.93 -1.61
C ALA A 55 -2.75 11.46 -1.10
N ARG A 56 -3.77 12.30 -1.28
CA ARG A 56 -5.16 12.06 -0.82
C ARG A 56 -5.79 10.74 -1.29
N ASN A 57 -5.23 10.09 -2.31
CA ASN A 57 -5.71 8.85 -2.90
C ASN A 57 -4.72 7.68 -2.75
N GLU A 58 -3.72 7.82 -1.89
CA GLU A 58 -2.71 6.81 -1.63
C GLU A 58 -2.91 6.21 -0.23
N CYS A 59 -2.57 4.93 -0.07
CA CYS A 59 -2.61 4.23 1.21
C CYS A 59 -1.31 3.45 1.42
N LEU A 60 -0.78 3.51 2.65
CA LEU A 60 0.22 2.57 3.13
C LEU A 60 -0.51 1.31 3.57
N ILE A 61 -0.26 0.22 2.87
CA ILE A 61 -0.81 -1.10 3.22
C ILE A 61 0.28 -1.96 3.88
N ALA A 62 1.53 -1.77 3.49
CA ALA A 62 2.70 -2.43 4.05
C ALA A 62 3.76 -1.39 4.43
N PRO A 63 4.65 -1.68 5.39
CA PRO A 63 5.65 -0.73 5.86
C PRO A 63 6.55 -0.27 4.69
N GLY A 64 6.38 0.98 4.29
CA GLY A 64 7.17 1.61 3.23
C GLY A 64 6.69 1.34 1.80
N LEU A 65 5.59 0.62 1.58
CA LEU A 65 5.03 0.41 0.24
C LEU A 65 3.75 1.24 0.07
N ILE A 66 3.80 2.20 -0.85
CA ILE A 66 2.67 3.06 -1.18
C ILE A 66 1.90 2.41 -2.33
N TYR A 67 0.63 2.13 -2.05
CA TYR A 67 -0.31 1.62 -3.01
C TYR A 67 -1.35 2.69 -3.33
N ARG A 68 -1.72 2.78 -4.61
CA ARG A 68 -2.77 3.66 -5.10
C ARG A 68 -3.99 2.84 -5.46
N ARG A 69 -5.17 3.35 -5.13
CA ARG A 69 -6.41 2.69 -5.57
C ARG A 69 -6.49 2.73 -7.09
N ALA A 70 -6.70 1.56 -7.71
CA ALA A 70 -6.98 1.46 -9.12
C ALA A 70 -8.33 2.16 -9.37
N SER A 71 -8.30 3.39 -9.90
CA SER A 71 -9.50 4.05 -10.37
C SER A 71 -9.78 3.49 -11.75
N SER A 72 -10.82 2.65 -11.87
CA SER A 72 -11.35 2.22 -13.18
C SER A 72 -11.90 3.39 -13.97
#